data_AF-A0A943NDW2-F1
#
_entry.id   AF-A0A943NDW2-F1
#
_cell.length_a   1.000
_cell.length_b   1.000
_cell.length_c   1.000
_cell.angle_alpha   90.00
_cell.angle_beta   90.00
_cell.angle_gamma   90.00
#
_symmetry.space_group_name_H-M   'P 1'
#
loop_
_entity.id
_entity.type
_entity.pdbx_description
1 polymer ?
#
loop_
_entity_poly.entity_id
_entity_poly.type
_entity_poly.pdbx_seq_one_letter_code
_entity_poly.pdbx_strand_id
1 'polypeptide(L)'
;MRKRNHRVEIYFTKNELETLTKKVRKSGLSREGYCRRILNGTAVKEAPPADVPVLIREVRRVGASLNQIMKRANAVGLLDVPQLRKALEDNRTVEKLIVDIYTTPSE
;
A
#
# COMPACT_ATOMS: atom_id res chain seq x y z
N MET A 1 7.33 24.94 -15.76
CA MET A 1 7.01 24.50 -17.14
C MET A 1 6.13 23.26 -17.09
N ARG A 2 4.98 23.23 -17.79
CA ARG A 2 4.12 22.02 -17.82
C ARG A 2 4.84 20.91 -18.60
N LYS A 3 4.87 19.69 -18.06
CA LYS A 3 5.43 18.50 -18.73
C LYS A 3 4.43 17.79 -19.67
N ARG A 4 3.12 18.09 -19.57
CA ARG A 4 2.04 17.40 -20.30
C ARG A 4 1.27 18.42 -21.14
N ASN A 5 1.52 18.42 -22.44
CA ASN A 5 1.07 19.48 -23.36
C ASN A 5 0.02 19.02 -24.39
N HIS A 6 -0.31 17.73 -24.42
CA HIS A 6 -1.29 17.17 -25.36
C HIS A 6 -2.60 16.88 -24.64
N ARG A 7 -3.72 17.29 -25.26
CA ARG A 7 -5.09 17.08 -24.77
C ARG A 7 -5.79 16.03 -25.64
N VAL A 8 -6.57 15.17 -24.99
CA VAL A 8 -7.44 14.19 -25.63
C VAL A 8 -8.87 14.44 -25.16
N GLU A 9 -9.82 14.46 -26.08
CA GLU A 9 -11.25 14.54 -25.80
C GLU A 9 -11.91 13.23 -26.16
N ILE A 10 -12.74 12.72 -25.26
CA ILE A 10 -13.42 11.42 -25.41
C ILE A 10 -14.90 11.65 -25.13
N TYR A 11 -15.73 11.22 -26.08
CA TYR A 11 -17.18 11.24 -25.94
C TYR A 11 -17.64 9.93 -25.31
N PHE A 12 -18.51 10.03 -24.30
CA PHE A 12 -19.08 8.89 -23.60
C PHE A 12 -20.60 8.94 -23.68
N THR A 13 -21.22 7.79 -23.79
CA THR A 13 -22.63 7.63 -23.43
C THR A 13 -22.80 7.82 -21.91
N LYS A 14 -24.04 8.10 -21.47
CA LYS A 14 -24.35 8.28 -20.04
C LYS A 14 -23.88 7.09 -19.19
N ASN A 15 -24.09 5.87 -19.68
CA ASN A 15 -23.74 4.63 -18.97
C ASN A 15 -22.21 4.43 -18.86
N GLU A 16 -21.47 4.74 -19.92
CA GLU A 16 -20.00 4.64 -19.91
C GLU A 16 -19.38 5.66 -18.96
N LEU A 17 -19.90 6.89 -18.95
CA LEU A 17 -19.42 7.93 -18.04
C LEU A 17 -19.67 7.57 -16.57
N GLU A 18 -20.83 6.97 -16.28
CA GLU A 18 -21.15 6.49 -14.93
C GLU A 18 -20.22 5.35 -14.51
N THR A 19 -19.97 4.40 -15.41
CA THR A 19 -19.04 3.29 -15.20
C THR A 19 -17.62 3.79 -14.93
N LEU A 20 -17.13 4.73 -15.74
CA LEU A 20 -15.82 5.36 -15.54
C LEU A 20 -15.77 6.06 -14.18
N THR A 21 -16.80 6.84 -13.84
CA THR A 21 -16.86 7.57 -12.57
C THR A 21 -16.83 6.63 -11.37
N LYS A 22 -17.56 5.51 -11.42
CA LYS A 22 -17.54 4.46 -10.38
C LYS A 22 -16.14 3.88 -10.22
N LYS A 23 -15.48 3.52 -11.33
CA LYS A 23 -14.11 2.96 -11.30
C LYS A 23 -13.06 3.95 -10.78
N VAL A 24 -13.16 5.21 -11.18
CA VAL A 24 -12.27 6.30 -10.71
C VAL A 24 -12.44 6.55 -9.22
N ARG A 25 -13.68 6.56 -8.71
CA ARG A 25 -13.95 6.70 -7.27
C ARG A 25 -13.34 5.55 -6.48
N LYS A 26 -13.52 4.33 -6.95
CA LYS A 26 -12.97 3.12 -6.32
C LYS A 26 -11.45 3.10 -6.31
N SER A 27 -10.79 3.68 -7.32
CA SER A 27 -9.32 3.71 -7.37
C SER A 27 -8.69 4.83 -6.55
N GLY A 28 -9.47 5.80 -6.07
CA GLY A 28 -8.94 7.00 -5.38
C GLY A 28 -8.07 7.93 -6.24
N LEU A 29 -8.14 7.80 -7.58
CA LEU A 29 -7.35 8.61 -8.51
C LEU A 29 -8.21 9.73 -9.11
N SER A 30 -7.57 10.75 -9.68
CA SER A 30 -8.28 11.65 -10.60
C SER A 30 -8.64 10.90 -11.89
N ARG A 31 -9.69 11.34 -12.60
CA ARG A 31 -10.09 10.72 -13.89
C ARG A 31 -8.92 10.63 -14.86
N GLU A 32 -8.12 11.68 -14.96
CA GLU A 32 -6.94 11.69 -15.82
C GLU A 32 -5.83 10.76 -15.31
N GLY A 33 -5.64 10.67 -14.00
CA GLY A 33 -4.70 9.73 -13.39
C GLY A 33 -5.08 8.28 -13.68
N TYR A 34 -6.37 7.98 -13.57
CA TYR A 34 -6.97 6.70 -13.90
C TYR A 34 -6.76 6.33 -15.38
N CYS A 35 -7.14 7.21 -16.30
CA CYS A 35 -6.97 6.99 -17.73
C CYS A 35 -5.49 6.78 -18.13
N ARG A 36 -4.57 7.59 -17.59
CA ARG A 36 -3.13 7.41 -17.86
C ARG A 36 -2.60 6.08 -17.35
N ARG A 37 -3.06 5.62 -16.18
CA ARG A 37 -2.59 4.38 -15.58
C ARG A 37 -3.10 3.16 -16.37
N ILE A 38 -4.32 3.23 -16.89
CA ILE A 38 -4.85 2.26 -17.87
C ILE A 38 -4.02 2.26 -19.15
N LEU A 39 -3.75 3.44 -19.74
CA LEU A 39 -2.98 3.55 -20.98
C LEU A 39 -1.56 2.99 -20.86
N ASN A 40 -0.95 3.09 -19.67
CA ASN A 40 0.37 2.54 -19.38
C ASN A 40 0.35 1.03 -19.06
N GLY A 41 -0.77 0.33 -19.29
CA GLY A 41 -0.91 -1.11 -19.02
C GLY A 41 -0.91 -1.48 -17.54
N THR A 42 -1.03 -0.50 -16.63
CA THR A 42 -1.02 -0.77 -15.19
C THR A 42 -2.43 -1.12 -14.72
N ALA A 43 -2.60 -2.31 -14.13
CA ALA A 43 -3.85 -2.70 -13.50
C ALA A 43 -4.25 -1.66 -12.42
N VAL A 44 -5.35 -0.94 -12.65
CA VAL A 44 -5.88 0.00 -11.66
C VAL A 44 -6.73 -0.78 -10.66
N LYS A 45 -6.09 -1.21 -9.57
CA LYS A 45 -6.75 -1.84 -8.43
C LYS A 45 -7.59 -0.81 -7.67
N GLU A 46 -8.63 -1.30 -6.99
CA GLU A 46 -9.37 -0.50 -6.02
C GLU A 46 -8.41 -0.03 -4.92
N ALA A 47 -8.65 1.18 -4.39
CA ALA A 47 -7.89 1.66 -3.26
C ALA A 47 -8.03 0.65 -2.11
N PRO A 48 -6.94 0.34 -1.40
CA PRO A 48 -7.04 -0.52 -0.23
C PRO A 48 -8.07 0.06 0.75
N PRO A 49 -8.87 -0.80 1.41
CA PRO A 49 -9.79 -0.35 2.46
C PRO A 49 -9.07 0.55 3.47
N ALA A 50 -9.78 1.54 4.03
CA ALA A 50 -9.21 2.52 4.96
C ALA A 50 -8.52 1.88 6.18
N ASP A 51 -8.91 0.65 6.52
CA ASP A 51 -8.39 -0.12 7.64
C ASP A 51 -6.98 -0.69 7.38
N VAL A 52 -6.58 -0.86 6.12
CA VAL A 52 -5.30 -1.48 5.75
C VAL A 52 -4.10 -0.57 6.10
N PRO A 53 -4.10 0.73 5.78
CA PRO A 53 -3.07 1.65 6.27
C PRO A 53 -2.97 1.70 7.80
N VAL A 54 -4.11 1.59 8.49
CA VAL A 54 -4.15 1.55 9.97
C VAL A 54 -3.48 0.27 10.46
N LEU A 55 -3.80 -0.88 9.86
CA LEU A 55 -3.20 -2.17 10.18
C LEU A 55 -1.67 -2.14 9.99
N ILE A 56 -1.17 -1.61 8.87
CA ILE A 56 0.29 -1.50 8.63
C ILE A 56 0.96 -0.65 9.72
N ARG A 57 0.32 0.45 10.14
CA ARG A 57 0.86 1.31 11.23
C ARG A 57 0.93 0.55 12.55
N GLU A 58 -0.08 -0.24 12.88
CA GLU A 58 -0.10 -1.04 14.11
C GLU A 58 0.98 -2.13 14.10
N VAL A 59 1.16 -2.84 12.98
CA VAL A 59 2.24 -3.83 12.80
C VAL A 59 3.63 -3.20 13.00
N ARG A 60 3.87 -2.02 12.42
CA ARG A 60 5.11 -1.26 12.63
C ARG A 60 5.33 -0.88 14.09
N ARG A 61 4.26 -0.46 14.79
CA ARG A 61 4.34 -0.11 16.21
C ARG A 61 4.77 -1.31 17.06
N VAL A 62 4.16 -2.47 16.84
CA VAL A 62 4.54 -3.73 17.52
C VAL A 62 6.01 -4.07 17.26
N GLY A 63 6.46 -3.95 16.01
CA GLY A 63 7.86 -4.20 15.64
C GLY A 63 8.84 -3.25 16.32
N ALA A 64 8.48 -1.97 16.47
CA ALA A 64 9.27 -1.00 17.20
C ALA A 64 9.38 -1.35 18.70
N SER A 65 8.28 -1.75 19.32
CA SER A 65 8.25 -2.21 20.72
C SER A 65 9.12 -3.45 20.92
N LEU A 66 9.01 -4.47 20.05
CA LEU A 66 9.84 -5.67 20.09
C LEU A 66 11.34 -5.34 19.97
N ASN A 67 11.70 -4.45 19.05
CA ASN A 67 13.09 -4.02 18.87
C ASN A 67 13.63 -3.28 20.11
N GLN A 68 12.80 -2.49 20.80
CA GLN A 68 13.19 -1.84 22.05
C GLN A 68 13.41 -2.85 23.18
N ILE A 69 12.53 -3.85 23.31
CA ILE A 69 12.68 -4.94 24.30
C ILE A 69 13.97 -5.70 24.04
N MET A 70 14.25 -6.05 22.77
CA MET A 70 15.49 -6.73 22.37
C MET A 70 16.74 -5.91 22.73
N LYS A 71 16.74 -4.60 22.50
CA LYS A 71 17.87 -3.72 22.89
C LYS A 71 18.10 -3.71 24.40
N ARG A 72 17.02 -3.65 25.20
CA ARG A 72 17.11 -3.72 26.67
C ARG A 72 17.59 -5.09 27.15
N ALA A 73 17.08 -6.18 26.57
CA ALA A 73 17.50 -7.54 26.87
C ALA A 73 18.99 -7.76 26.58
N ASN A 74 19.48 -7.27 25.43
CA ASN A 74 20.90 -7.31 25.09
C ASN A 74 21.78 -6.52 26.08
N ALA A 75 21.31 -5.35 26.54
CA ALA A 75 22.04 -4.53 27.50
C ALA A 75 22.14 -5.17 28.90
N VAL A 76 21.14 -5.99 29.27
CA VAL A 76 21.05 -6.67 30.58
C VAL A 76 21.61 -8.10 30.52
N GLY A 77 22.03 -8.58 29.35
CA GLY A 77 22.60 -9.93 29.19
C GLY A 77 21.57 -11.06 29.26
N LEU A 78 20.28 -10.78 29.02
CA LEU A 78 19.23 -11.80 28.99
C LEU A 78 19.44 -12.78 27.82
N LEU A 79 19.30 -14.07 28.07
CA LEU A 79 19.55 -15.18 27.12
C LEU A 79 18.47 -15.36 26.03
N ASP A 80 17.30 -14.71 26.12
CA ASP A 80 16.16 -14.88 25.20
C ASP A 80 16.23 -14.05 23.89
N VAL A 81 17.41 -13.50 23.59
CA VAL A 81 17.68 -12.73 22.36
C VAL A 81 17.30 -13.48 21.06
N PRO A 82 17.48 -14.82 20.93
CA PRO A 82 17.10 -15.54 19.72
C PRO A 82 15.59 -15.55 19.45
N GLN A 83 14.76 -15.73 20.49
CA GLN A 83 13.30 -15.75 20.33
C GLN A 83 12.75 -14.37 19.97
N LEU A 84 13.27 -13.32 20.61
CA LEU A 84 12.91 -11.93 20.31
C LEU A 84 13.32 -11.54 18.88
N ARG A 85 14.47 -12.02 18.39
CA ARG A 85 14.91 -11.79 17.02
C ARG A 85 13.95 -12.45 16.01
N LYS A 86 13.55 -13.69 16.26
CA LYS A 86 12.57 -14.40 15.42
C LYS A 86 11.23 -13.66 15.36
N ALA A 87 10.70 -13.23 16.50
CA ALA A 87 9.46 -12.46 16.56
C ALA A 87 9.53 -11.14 15.77
N LEU A 88 10.70 -10.47 15.75
CA LEU A 88 10.91 -9.25 14.96
C LEU A 88 10.94 -9.54 13.45
N GLU A 89 11.54 -10.65 13.04
CA GLU A 89 11.57 -11.11 11.64
C GLU A 89 10.18 -11.50 11.14
N ASP A 90 9.41 -12.24 11.95
CA ASP A 90 8.03 -12.60 11.65
C ASP A 90 7.18 -11.33 11.47
N ASN A 91 7.32 -10.34 12.35
CA ASN A 91 6.57 -9.09 12.26
C ASN A 91 6.93 -8.26 11.01
N ARG A 92 8.19 -8.27 10.58
CA ARG A 92 8.62 -7.65 9.30
C ARG A 92 8.06 -8.38 8.09
N THR A 93 7.95 -9.70 8.18
CA THR A 93 7.38 -10.55 7.12
C THR A 93 5.90 -10.25 6.94
N VAL A 94 5.15 -10.12 8.04
CA VAL A 94 3.74 -9.71 8.03
C VAL A 94 3.58 -8.32 7.43
N GLU A 95 4.42 -7.35 7.81
CA GLU A 95 4.39 -6.01 7.21
C GLU A 95 4.56 -6.07 5.68
N LYS A 96 5.57 -6.82 5.22
CA LYS A 96 5.86 -6.96 3.79
C LYS A 96 4.71 -7.62 3.04
N LEU A 97 4.12 -8.68 3.58
CA LEU A 97 2.97 -9.36 2.99
C LEU A 97 1.77 -8.42 2.83
N ILE A 98 1.45 -7.63 3.87
CA ILE A 98 0.34 -6.67 3.79
C ILE A 98 0.65 -5.59 2.74
N VAL A 99 1.86 -5.07 2.72
CA VAL A 99 2.26 -4.07 1.71
C VAL A 99 2.19 -4.66 0.31
N ASP A 100 2.69 -5.87 0.07
CA ASP A 100 2.68 -6.48 -1.27
C ASP A 100 1.25 -6.75 -1.76
N ILE A 101 0.36 -7.25 -0.91
CA ILE A 101 -1.04 -7.50 -1.30
C ILE A 101 -1.74 -6.21 -1.77
N TYR A 102 -1.45 -5.08 -1.11
CA TYR A 102 -2.22 -3.84 -1.29
C TYR A 102 -1.50 -2.74 -2.07
N THR A 103 -0.19 -2.86 -2.32
CA THR A 103 0.63 -1.78 -2.88
C THR A 103 1.36 -2.15 -4.17
N THR A 104 1.65 -3.43 -4.45
CA THR A 104 2.26 -3.85 -5.71
C THR A 104 1.21 -4.17 -6.79
N PRO A 105 1.46 -3.76 -8.05
CA PRO A 105 0.76 -4.35 -9.18
C PRO A 105 1.18 -5.83 -9.20
N SER A 106 0.20 -6.73 -9.12
CA SER A 106 0.43 -8.12 -9.48
C SER A 106 0.81 -8.10 -10.96
N GLU A 107 1.90 -8.79 -11.30
CA GLU A 107 2.42 -8.93 -12.68
C GLU A 107 1.30 -9.25 -13.69
#